data_AF-A0A738X9I2-F1
#
_entry.id   AF-A0A738X9I2-F1
#
_cell.length_a   1.000
_cell.length_b   1.000
_cell.length_c   1.000
_cell.angle_alpha   90.00
_cell.angle_beta   90.00
_cell.angle_gamma   90.00
#
_symmetry.space_group_name_H-M   'P 1'
#
loop_
_entity.id
_entity.type
_entity.pdbx_description
1 polymer ?
#
loop_
_entity_poly.entity_id
_entity_poly.type
_entity_poly.pdbx_seq_one_letter_code
_entity_poly.pdbx_strand_id
1 'polypeptide(L)'
;MGKFKFPTAYTILFILIALVAVMTWIVPAGKYQMAMNATLGKEVPVAGTYAPVDAHPQGITAVLLAPIDGLYNHETYTAGAIDVALFVLIIGGFLGVVNKTGAIDAGIERVTVRLNGKEEWMIPILMALFAAGGTIYGMAEESLPFYTLLVPVMMAARFDPLVAAATVLLGAGIGTLGSTINPFATVIAANAAGIPFTQGMLMRVLLLIVGYVLCVFWVMRYARKVRAHPELSIVADKMEENRAHFLGNRANTLLEFTATRKWVLLIFAASFAVMIYGVAVLGWWMAEISGVFLAAAIIVGVITRMGEEAFTSTFIDGARDLLGVALIIGIARGIVVVMDNGMITHTILHSAENLVSGLSTTIFINVTYWLEVLLSFLVPSSSGLAVLTMPIMAPLADFAHVQRDLVVTAYQSASGIVNLITPTSAVVMGGLAIARVPYVRYLKWVAPLLLILTLLNMTVLSIGAMM
;
A
#
# COMPACT_ATOMS: atom_id res chain seq x y z
N MET A 1 33.03 7.99 -17.14
CA MET A 1 31.61 7.61 -17.33
C MET A 1 30.89 7.88 -16.02
N GLY A 2 30.03 8.91 -15.96
CA GLY A 2 29.29 9.23 -14.74
C GLY A 2 28.40 8.05 -14.36
N LYS A 3 28.46 7.59 -13.10
CA LYS A 3 27.57 6.54 -12.59
C LYS A 3 26.13 7.04 -12.74
N PHE A 4 25.37 6.45 -13.66
CA PHE A 4 23.94 6.70 -13.78
C PHE A 4 23.29 6.39 -12.42
N LYS A 5 22.86 7.45 -11.72
CA LYS A 5 22.09 7.32 -10.48
C LYS A 5 20.64 7.17 -10.89
N PHE A 6 20.02 6.09 -10.43
CA PHE A 6 18.60 5.88 -10.65
C PHE A 6 17.79 7.06 -10.04
N PRO A 7 16.76 7.57 -10.72
CA PRO A 7 15.95 8.68 -10.22
C PRO A 7 15.31 8.39 -8.86
N THR A 8 15.04 9.44 -8.08
CA THR A 8 14.26 9.29 -6.83
C THR A 8 12.78 9.04 -7.16
N ALA A 9 12.00 8.54 -6.20
CA ALA A 9 10.56 8.36 -6.40
C ALA A 9 9.87 9.67 -6.82
N TYR A 10 10.21 10.79 -6.19
CA TYR A 10 9.74 12.11 -6.60
C TYR A 10 10.02 12.40 -8.08
N THR A 11 11.26 12.19 -8.52
CA THR A 11 11.63 12.41 -9.92
C THR A 11 10.84 11.49 -10.86
N ILE A 12 10.64 10.22 -10.49
CA ILE A 12 9.84 9.28 -11.27
C ILE A 12 8.39 9.77 -11.39
N LEU A 13 7.78 10.19 -10.28
CA LEU A 13 6.40 10.65 -10.26
C LEU A 13 6.21 11.92 -11.09
N PHE A 14 7.11 12.90 -10.98
CA PHE A 14 7.05 14.09 -11.83
C PHE A 14 7.24 13.79 -13.31
N ILE A 15 8.13 12.84 -13.66
CA ILE A 15 8.28 12.36 -15.04
C ILE A 15 6.97 11.71 -15.50
N LEU A 16 6.33 10.88 -14.67
CA LEU A 16 5.05 10.25 -15.01
C LEU A 16 3.95 11.28 -15.24
N ILE A 17 3.82 12.29 -14.37
CA ILE A 17 2.86 13.39 -14.56
C ILE A 17 3.12 14.11 -15.90
N ALA A 18 4.39 14.43 -16.20
CA ALA A 18 4.74 15.09 -17.45
C ALA A 18 4.43 14.21 -18.68
N LEU A 19 4.74 12.91 -18.62
CA LEU A 19 4.41 11.96 -19.69
C LEU A 19 2.91 11.85 -19.90
N VAL A 20 2.14 11.77 -18.81
CA VAL A 20 0.68 11.72 -18.85
C VAL A 20 0.10 13.00 -19.43
N ALA A 21 0.63 14.17 -19.04
CA ALA A 21 0.23 15.44 -19.67
C ALA A 21 0.50 15.42 -21.17
N VAL A 22 1.65 14.93 -21.64
CA VAL A 22 1.91 14.76 -23.09
C VAL A 22 0.91 13.80 -23.74
N MET A 23 0.53 12.71 -23.06
CA MET A 23 -0.46 11.78 -23.59
C MET A 23 -1.83 12.44 -23.83
N THR A 24 -2.21 13.47 -23.07
CA THR A 24 -3.47 14.21 -23.30
C THR A 24 -3.53 14.96 -24.63
N TRP A 25 -2.39 15.14 -25.32
CA TRP A 25 -2.33 15.71 -26.67
C TRP A 25 -2.50 14.68 -27.79
N ILE A 26 -2.29 13.39 -27.46
CA ILE A 26 -2.21 12.30 -28.43
C ILE A 26 -3.43 11.40 -28.32
N VAL A 27 -3.85 11.09 -27.10
CA VAL A 27 -4.99 10.23 -26.80
C VAL A 27 -6.27 11.04 -26.99
N PRO A 28 -7.24 10.57 -27.80
CA PRO A 28 -8.51 11.27 -27.97
C PRO A 28 -9.25 11.46 -26.64
N ALA A 29 -9.85 12.62 -26.46
CA ALA A 29 -10.69 12.88 -25.31
C ALA A 29 -12.03 12.15 -25.46
N GLY A 30 -12.50 11.55 -24.37
CA GLY A 30 -13.76 10.84 -24.35
C GLY A 30 -14.35 10.74 -22.96
N LYS A 31 -15.65 10.50 -22.89
CA LYS A 31 -16.36 10.40 -21.62
C LYS A 31 -17.50 9.38 -21.71
N TYR A 32 -17.60 8.51 -20.71
CA TYR A 32 -18.84 7.80 -20.42
C TYR A 32 -19.85 8.72 -19.75
N GLN A 33 -21.14 8.42 -19.92
CA GLN A 33 -22.15 8.97 -19.04
C GLN A 33 -21.91 8.41 -17.63
N MET A 34 -22.06 9.27 -16.63
CA MET A 34 -21.90 8.90 -15.22
C MET A 34 -23.29 8.78 -14.59
N ALA A 35 -23.48 7.75 -13.78
CA ALA A 35 -24.72 7.55 -13.03
C ALA A 35 -24.42 7.22 -11.56
N MET A 36 -25.30 7.64 -10.66
CA MET A 36 -25.17 7.34 -9.24
C MET A 36 -25.37 5.85 -8.98
N ASN A 37 -24.36 5.17 -8.45
CA ASN A 37 -24.48 3.81 -7.94
C ASN A 37 -24.97 3.86 -6.49
N ALA A 38 -26.21 3.44 -6.25
CA ALA A 38 -26.83 3.49 -4.92
C ALA A 38 -26.10 2.65 -3.86
N THR A 39 -25.41 1.57 -4.26
CA THR A 39 -24.65 0.71 -3.34
C THR A 39 -23.32 1.33 -2.94
N LEU A 40 -22.68 2.09 -3.84
CA LEU A 40 -21.40 2.76 -3.58
C LEU A 40 -21.56 4.16 -3.02
N GLY A 41 -22.72 4.80 -3.23
CA GLY A 41 -22.91 6.23 -2.97
C GLY A 41 -22.00 7.11 -3.82
N LYS A 42 -21.60 6.63 -5.01
CA LYS A 42 -20.66 7.30 -5.92
C LYS A 42 -21.13 7.21 -7.35
N GLU A 43 -20.77 8.21 -8.15
CA GLU A 43 -20.95 8.15 -9.59
C GLU A 43 -20.01 7.13 -10.23
N VAL A 44 -20.54 6.34 -11.16
CA VAL A 44 -19.82 5.32 -11.91
C VAL A 44 -20.08 5.47 -13.41
N PRO A 45 -19.13 5.08 -14.28
CA PRO A 45 -19.35 5.09 -15.72
C PRO A 45 -20.40 4.05 -16.12
N VAL A 46 -21.25 4.40 -17.08
CA VAL A 46 -22.31 3.52 -17.62
C VAL A 46 -21.82 2.84 -18.90
N ALA A 47 -21.78 1.51 -18.91
CA ALA A 47 -21.33 0.72 -20.06
C ALA A 47 -22.09 1.07 -21.36
N GLY A 48 -21.38 1.08 -22.49
CA GLY A 48 -21.94 1.38 -23.82
C GLY A 48 -22.28 2.85 -24.08
N THR A 49 -21.98 3.78 -23.16
CA THR A 49 -22.30 5.21 -23.32
C THR A 49 -21.10 6.09 -23.64
N TYR A 50 -19.95 5.48 -23.97
CA TYR A 50 -18.75 6.23 -24.33
C TYR A 50 -19.01 7.12 -25.55
N ALA A 51 -18.67 8.40 -25.42
CA ALA A 51 -18.68 9.34 -26.53
C ALA A 51 -17.36 10.13 -26.56
N PRO A 52 -16.83 10.44 -27.76
CA PRO A 52 -15.75 11.40 -27.89
C PRO A 52 -16.23 12.78 -27.41
N VAL A 53 -15.32 13.54 -26.80
CA VAL A 53 -15.56 14.92 -26.35
C VAL A 53 -14.44 15.82 -26.83
N ASP A 54 -14.61 17.13 -26.66
CA ASP A 54 -13.56 18.09 -27.03
C ASP A 54 -12.27 17.81 -26.27
N ALA A 55 -11.15 17.87 -26.98
CA ALA A 55 -9.84 17.66 -26.41
C ALA A 55 -9.52 18.75 -25.37
N HIS A 56 -9.01 18.33 -24.21
CA HIS A 56 -8.63 19.23 -23.14
C HIS A 56 -7.16 19.00 -22.73
N PRO A 57 -6.19 19.26 -23.63
CA PRO A 57 -4.79 18.92 -23.41
C PRO A 57 -4.21 19.68 -22.21
N GLN A 58 -3.42 18.96 -21.40
CA GLN A 58 -2.83 19.47 -20.17
C GLN A 58 -1.47 20.10 -20.44
N GLY A 59 -1.33 21.37 -20.03
CA GLY A 59 -0.12 22.16 -20.18
C GLY A 59 0.84 22.10 -18.99
N ILE A 60 1.89 22.93 -19.03
CA ILE A 60 2.91 23.00 -17.97
C ILE A 60 2.29 23.39 -16.62
N THR A 61 1.31 24.29 -16.62
CA THR A 61 0.60 24.71 -15.40
C THR A 61 -0.09 23.53 -14.72
N ALA A 62 -0.79 22.69 -15.49
CA ALA A 62 -1.44 21.49 -14.98
C ALA A 62 -0.42 20.50 -14.39
N VAL A 63 0.73 20.31 -15.04
CA VAL A 63 1.82 19.47 -14.51
C VAL A 63 2.35 19.99 -13.17
N LEU A 64 2.48 21.30 -13.02
CA LEU A 64 2.97 21.93 -11.78
C LEU A 64 1.92 21.93 -10.66
N LEU A 65 0.64 22.06 -11.00
CA LEU A 65 -0.47 22.04 -10.06
C LEU A 65 -0.90 20.62 -9.66
N ALA A 66 -0.59 19.61 -10.48
CA ALA A 66 -0.99 18.23 -10.25
C ALA A 66 -0.72 17.69 -8.83
N PRO A 67 0.45 17.92 -8.20
CA PRO A 67 0.66 17.49 -6.81
C PRO A 67 -0.26 18.17 -5.79
N ILE A 68 -0.58 19.45 -6.03
CA ILE A 68 -1.47 20.23 -5.16
C ILE A 68 -2.88 19.70 -5.31
N ASP A 69 -3.38 19.60 -6.55
CA ASP A 69 -4.70 19.06 -6.84
C ASP A 69 -4.87 17.60 -6.46
N GLY A 70 -3.76 16.84 -6.47
CA GLY A 70 -3.72 15.48 -5.96
C GLY A 70 -4.00 15.41 -4.45
N LEU A 71 -3.51 16.37 -3.66
CA LEU A 71 -3.88 16.48 -2.24
C LEU A 71 -5.28 17.09 -2.08
N TYR A 72 -5.50 18.21 -2.74
CA TYR A 72 -6.65 19.08 -2.54
C TYR A 72 -6.86 19.92 -3.80
N ASN A 73 -8.02 19.77 -4.42
CA ASN A 73 -8.34 20.50 -5.64
C ASN A 73 -8.43 22.00 -5.35
N HIS A 74 -7.60 22.79 -6.02
CA HIS A 74 -7.46 24.22 -5.77
C HIS A 74 -8.66 25.07 -6.24
N GLU A 75 -9.50 24.54 -7.12
CA GLU A 75 -10.68 25.23 -7.65
C GLU A 75 -11.96 24.86 -6.89
N THR A 76 -12.19 23.57 -6.68
CA THR A 76 -13.41 23.05 -6.03
C THR A 76 -13.27 22.93 -4.53
N TYR A 77 -12.04 23.04 -4.00
CA TYR A 77 -11.75 22.90 -2.58
C TYR A 77 -12.14 21.52 -2.02
N THR A 78 -12.17 20.49 -2.88
CA THR A 78 -12.46 19.12 -2.50
C THR A 78 -11.18 18.37 -2.13
N ALA A 79 -11.23 17.55 -1.08
CA ALA A 79 -10.14 16.67 -0.70
C ALA A 79 -9.85 15.65 -1.81
N GLY A 80 -8.58 15.56 -2.23
CA GLY A 80 -8.06 14.49 -3.08
C GLY A 80 -7.52 13.35 -2.23
N ALA A 81 -6.30 13.52 -1.73
CA ALA A 81 -5.62 12.58 -0.83
C ALA A 81 -5.04 13.24 0.44
N ILE A 82 -5.46 14.48 0.74
CA ILE A 82 -5.01 15.25 1.90
C ILE A 82 -5.37 14.58 3.24
N ASP A 83 -6.49 13.87 3.30
CA ASP A 83 -6.94 13.09 4.44
C ASP A 83 -5.97 11.93 4.75
N VAL A 84 -5.54 11.20 3.72
CA VAL A 84 -4.51 10.15 3.85
C VAL A 84 -3.16 10.75 4.22
N ALA A 85 -2.77 11.86 3.60
CA ALA A 85 -1.51 12.54 3.91
C ALA A 85 -1.47 13.04 5.36
N LEU A 86 -2.56 13.64 5.85
CA LEU A 86 -2.69 14.09 7.24
C LEU A 86 -2.65 12.92 8.21
N PHE A 87 -3.37 11.83 7.90
CA PHE A 87 -3.34 10.61 8.69
C PHE A 87 -1.91 10.07 8.88
N VAL A 88 -1.13 10.00 7.79
CA VAL A 88 0.28 9.58 7.84
C VAL A 88 1.10 10.50 8.76
N LEU A 89 0.91 11.82 8.69
CA LEU A 89 1.61 12.76 9.57
C LEU A 89 1.24 12.57 11.05
N ILE A 90 -0.06 12.37 11.36
CA ILE A 90 -0.54 12.16 12.72
C ILE A 90 0.01 10.85 13.30
N ILE A 91 0.03 9.77 12.50
CA ILE A 91 0.69 8.52 12.88
C ILE A 91 2.17 8.77 13.16
N GLY A 92 2.86 9.53 12.31
CA GLY A 92 4.27 9.88 12.51
C GLY A 92 4.51 10.54 13.86
N GLY A 93 3.68 11.53 14.20
CA GLY A 93 3.77 12.20 15.50
C GLY A 93 3.46 11.29 16.68
N PHE A 94 2.43 10.45 16.58
CA PHE A 94 2.14 9.42 17.60
C PHE A 94 3.33 8.48 17.82
N LEU A 95 3.96 8.00 16.75
CA LEU A 95 5.12 7.12 16.84
C LEU A 95 6.34 7.83 17.41
N GLY A 96 6.57 9.09 17.03
CA GLY A 96 7.61 9.93 17.62
C GLY A 96 7.48 9.97 19.14
N VAL A 97 6.26 10.26 19.63
CA VAL A 97 5.95 10.31 21.06
C VAL A 97 6.18 8.96 21.73
N VAL A 98 5.66 7.86 21.18
CA VAL A 98 5.82 6.52 21.76
C VAL A 98 7.29 6.09 21.76
N ASN A 99 8.04 6.32 20.68
CA ASN A 99 9.46 5.97 20.57
C ASN A 99 10.29 6.73 21.61
N LYS A 100 10.02 8.01 21.83
CA LYS A 100 10.74 8.85 22.82
C LYS A 100 10.66 8.29 24.25
N THR A 101 9.61 7.52 24.58
CA THR A 101 9.44 6.91 25.91
C THR A 101 10.41 5.76 26.20
N GLY A 102 11.04 5.19 25.15
CA GLY A 102 11.81 3.95 25.23
C GLY A 102 10.98 2.71 25.56
N ALA A 103 9.64 2.81 25.53
CA ALA A 103 8.75 1.67 25.77
C ALA A 103 8.87 0.61 24.67
N ILE A 104 9.00 1.05 23.42
CA ILE A 104 9.29 0.19 22.29
C ILE A 104 10.64 -0.51 22.50
N ASP A 105 11.72 0.24 22.75
CA ASP A 105 13.06 -0.34 22.97
C ASP A 105 13.07 -1.41 24.07
N ALA A 106 12.44 -1.13 25.22
CA ALA A 106 12.32 -2.09 26.32
C ALA A 106 11.48 -3.33 25.95
N GLY A 107 10.46 -3.15 25.09
CA GLY A 107 9.69 -4.25 24.51
C GLY A 107 10.52 -5.13 23.57
N ILE A 108 11.29 -4.50 22.68
CA ILE A 108 12.20 -5.16 21.72
C ILE A 108 13.23 -6.01 22.46
N GLU A 109 13.85 -5.46 23.50
CA GLU A 109 14.87 -6.15 24.30
C GLU A 109 14.31 -7.44 24.91
N ARG A 110 13.09 -7.36 25.50
CA ARG A 110 12.41 -8.50 26.09
C ARG A 110 12.02 -9.56 25.06
N VAL A 111 11.52 -9.13 23.91
CA VAL A 111 11.17 -10.02 22.80
C VAL A 111 12.42 -10.73 22.28
N THR A 112 13.52 -10.00 22.10
CA THR A 112 14.79 -10.56 21.63
C THR A 112 15.35 -11.61 22.60
N VAL A 113 15.33 -11.35 23.90
CA VAL A 113 15.75 -12.33 24.93
C VAL A 113 14.85 -13.57 24.93
N ARG A 114 13.54 -13.40 24.79
CA ARG A 114 12.56 -14.50 24.82
C ARG A 114 12.55 -15.32 23.53
N LEU A 115 12.95 -14.72 22.42
CA LEU A 115 13.00 -15.34 21.10
C LEU A 115 14.39 -15.90 20.74
N ASN A 116 15.34 -15.90 21.67
CA ASN A 116 16.66 -16.47 21.44
C ASN A 116 16.54 -17.93 20.94
N GLY A 117 17.02 -18.18 19.71
CA GLY A 117 16.93 -19.46 19.01
C GLY A 117 15.62 -19.74 18.27
N LYS A 118 14.65 -18.82 18.28
CA LYS A 118 13.35 -18.90 17.57
C LYS A 118 13.05 -17.66 16.73
N GLU A 119 14.04 -16.83 16.46
CA GLU A 119 13.88 -15.53 15.80
C GLU A 119 13.31 -15.67 14.38
N GLU A 120 13.63 -16.76 13.68
CA GLU A 120 13.07 -17.04 12.35
C GLU A 120 11.54 -17.16 12.36
N TRP A 121 10.94 -17.66 13.45
CA TRP A 121 9.48 -17.81 13.54
C TRP A 121 8.74 -16.47 13.61
N MET A 122 9.45 -15.38 13.89
CA MET A 122 8.86 -14.04 13.83
C MET A 122 8.36 -13.71 12.43
N ILE A 123 9.08 -14.13 11.39
CA ILE A 123 8.73 -13.81 10.00
C ILE A 123 7.35 -14.37 9.63
N PRO A 124 7.08 -15.69 9.70
CA PRO A 124 5.75 -16.21 9.36
C PRO A 124 4.65 -15.66 10.28
N ILE A 125 4.89 -15.53 11.59
CA ILE A 125 3.86 -15.05 12.52
C ILE A 125 3.47 -13.60 12.21
N LEU A 126 4.45 -12.73 12.01
CA LEU A 126 4.21 -11.32 11.70
C LEU A 126 3.61 -11.17 10.30
N MET A 127 4.12 -11.91 9.30
CA MET A 127 3.54 -11.90 7.97
C MET A 127 2.08 -12.36 7.98
N ALA A 128 1.72 -13.35 8.80
CA ALA A 128 0.33 -13.79 8.93
C ALA A 128 -0.57 -12.70 9.52
N LEU A 129 -0.06 -11.97 10.52
CA LEU A 129 -0.77 -10.85 11.13
C LEU A 129 -0.96 -9.70 10.13
N PHE A 130 0.07 -9.34 9.36
CA PHE A 130 -0.04 -8.33 8.32
C PHE A 130 -0.94 -8.78 7.16
N ALA A 131 -0.87 -10.05 6.76
CA ALA A 131 -1.75 -10.61 5.74
C ALA A 131 -3.22 -10.58 6.19
N ALA A 132 -3.48 -10.87 7.47
CA ALA A 132 -4.79 -10.69 8.08
C ALA A 132 -5.25 -9.23 8.03
N GLY A 133 -4.38 -8.27 8.36
CA GLY A 133 -4.69 -6.85 8.20
C GLY A 133 -5.02 -6.45 6.75
N GLY A 134 -4.20 -6.90 5.81
CA GLY A 134 -4.37 -6.62 4.38
C GLY A 134 -5.67 -7.19 3.81
N THR A 135 -6.04 -8.42 4.19
CA THR A 135 -7.26 -9.07 3.67
C THR A 135 -8.54 -8.60 4.36
N ILE A 136 -8.47 -8.17 5.62
CA ILE A 136 -9.64 -7.78 6.40
C ILE A 136 -10.03 -6.33 6.13
N TYR A 137 -9.08 -5.40 6.23
CA TYR A 137 -9.37 -3.98 6.15
C TYR A 137 -8.43 -3.22 5.20
N GLY A 138 -7.60 -3.94 4.42
CA GLY A 138 -6.72 -3.29 3.45
C GLY A 138 -5.51 -2.61 4.05
N MET A 139 -5.05 -3.08 5.21
CA MET A 139 -3.89 -2.53 5.93
C MET A 139 -2.72 -2.24 4.98
N ALA A 140 -2.41 -0.96 4.80
CA ALA A 140 -1.34 -0.51 3.93
C ALA A 140 -0.59 0.63 4.63
N GLU A 141 -1.15 1.83 4.69
CA GLU A 141 -0.56 2.99 5.37
C GLU A 141 -0.36 2.74 6.86
N GLU A 142 -1.27 2.00 7.50
CA GLU A 142 -1.22 1.61 8.91
C GLU A 142 -0.05 0.67 9.21
N SER A 143 0.59 0.10 8.17
CA SER A 143 1.76 -0.77 8.31
C SER A 143 3.06 0.01 8.51
N LEU A 144 3.14 1.29 8.11
CA LEU A 144 4.33 2.15 8.25
C LEU A 144 4.89 2.18 9.68
N PRO A 145 4.07 2.33 10.74
CA PRO A 145 4.49 2.17 12.14
C PRO A 145 5.32 0.93 12.46
N PHE A 146 5.02 -0.17 11.79
CA PHE A 146 5.65 -1.43 12.11
C PHE A 146 7.06 -1.50 11.52
N TYR A 147 7.43 -0.67 10.55
CA TYR A 147 8.81 -0.62 10.05
C TYR A 147 9.75 -0.03 11.10
N THR A 148 9.36 1.07 11.76
CA THR A 148 10.17 1.69 12.82
C THR A 148 10.35 0.74 14.00
N LEU A 149 9.35 -0.08 14.29
CA LEU A 149 9.38 -1.09 15.34
C LEU A 149 10.21 -2.33 14.94
N LEU A 150 9.91 -2.92 13.79
CA LEU A 150 10.43 -4.26 13.43
C LEU A 150 11.84 -4.22 12.86
N VAL A 151 12.27 -3.13 12.23
CA VAL A 151 13.63 -3.03 11.68
C VAL A 151 14.69 -3.19 12.79
N PRO A 152 14.65 -2.43 13.91
CA PRO A 152 15.59 -2.64 15.02
C PRO A 152 15.47 -4.01 15.70
N VAL A 153 14.27 -4.60 15.76
CA VAL A 153 14.04 -5.95 16.33
C VAL A 153 14.72 -7.02 15.49
N MET A 154 14.43 -7.04 14.18
CA MET A 154 14.98 -8.02 13.26
C MET A 154 16.49 -7.88 13.12
N MET A 155 17.00 -6.64 13.15
CA MET A 155 18.44 -6.39 13.18
C MET A 155 19.11 -6.90 14.46
N ALA A 156 18.47 -6.73 15.62
CA ALA A 156 18.94 -7.32 16.87
C ALA A 156 18.94 -8.85 16.82
N ALA A 157 17.97 -9.44 16.12
CA ALA A 157 17.90 -10.87 15.81
C ALA A 157 18.91 -11.34 14.72
N ARG A 158 19.84 -10.48 14.30
CA ARG A 158 20.89 -10.74 13.28
C ARG A 158 20.38 -10.86 11.85
N PHE A 159 19.16 -10.41 11.56
CA PHE A 159 18.69 -10.20 10.20
C PHE A 159 19.11 -8.82 9.68
N ASP A 160 18.92 -8.59 8.38
CA ASP A 160 19.14 -7.27 7.78
C ASP A 160 17.83 -6.44 7.75
N PRO A 161 17.91 -5.12 7.49
CA PRO A 161 16.71 -4.27 7.40
C PRO A 161 15.72 -4.70 6.31
N LEU A 162 16.19 -5.36 5.25
CA LEU A 162 15.32 -5.82 4.16
C LEU A 162 14.40 -6.96 4.62
N VAL A 163 14.87 -7.87 5.48
CA VAL A 163 14.02 -8.91 6.08
C VAL A 163 12.85 -8.28 6.84
N ALA A 164 13.11 -7.25 7.66
CA ALA A 164 12.06 -6.53 8.39
C ALA A 164 11.08 -5.84 7.45
N ALA A 165 11.61 -5.06 6.50
CA ALA A 165 10.79 -4.35 5.52
C ALA A 165 9.92 -5.31 4.70
N ALA A 166 10.49 -6.42 4.24
CA ALA A 166 9.76 -7.41 3.45
C ALA A 166 8.73 -8.19 4.28
N THR A 167 8.98 -8.45 5.56
CA THR A 167 8.01 -9.07 6.47
C THR A 167 6.74 -8.22 6.57
N VAL A 168 6.88 -6.90 6.66
CA VAL A 168 5.73 -5.99 6.70
C VAL A 168 5.12 -5.83 5.31
N LEU A 169 5.93 -5.43 4.32
CA LEU A 169 5.47 -5.07 2.97
C LEU A 169 4.80 -6.24 2.25
N LEU A 170 5.48 -7.40 2.19
CA LEU A 170 4.93 -8.58 1.51
C LEU A 170 3.82 -9.23 2.32
N GLY A 171 3.86 -9.14 3.65
CA GLY A 171 2.78 -9.63 4.52
C GLY A 171 1.48 -8.86 4.28
N ALA A 172 1.52 -7.53 4.41
CA ALA A 172 0.35 -6.68 4.17
C ALA A 172 -0.12 -6.75 2.71
N GLY A 173 0.84 -6.68 1.77
CA GLY A 173 0.59 -6.70 0.34
C GLY A 173 -0.02 -8.01 -0.17
N ILE A 174 0.40 -9.17 0.36
CA ILE A 174 -0.22 -10.44 -0.04
C ILE A 174 -1.65 -10.58 0.51
N GLY A 175 -1.89 -10.00 1.70
CA GLY A 175 -3.24 -9.87 2.26
C GLY A 175 -4.17 -9.09 1.36
N THR A 176 -3.70 -7.99 0.76
CA THR A 176 -4.47 -7.18 -0.18
C THR A 176 -4.65 -7.87 -1.54
N LEU A 177 -3.59 -8.51 -2.07
CA LEU A 177 -3.63 -9.26 -3.33
C LEU A 177 -4.65 -10.41 -3.29
N GLY A 178 -4.59 -11.24 -2.23
CA GLY A 178 -5.51 -12.35 -1.99
C GLY A 178 -6.74 -11.96 -1.16
N SER A 179 -7.09 -10.67 -1.09
CA SER A 179 -8.10 -10.16 -0.17
C SER A 179 -9.46 -10.88 -0.28
N THR A 180 -10.06 -11.13 0.89
CA THR A 180 -11.37 -11.77 1.04
C THR A 180 -12.48 -10.76 1.33
N ILE A 181 -12.27 -9.83 2.27
CA ILE A 181 -13.33 -8.94 2.78
C ILE A 181 -12.90 -7.47 2.87
N ASN A 182 -11.75 -7.10 2.27
CA ASN A 182 -11.24 -5.74 2.31
C ASN A 182 -12.28 -4.74 1.76
N PRO A 183 -12.76 -3.78 2.59
CA PRO A 183 -13.76 -2.80 2.19
C PRO A 183 -13.26 -1.83 1.13
N PHE A 184 -11.95 -1.60 1.05
CA PHE A 184 -11.33 -0.60 0.17
C PHE A 184 -10.91 -1.15 -1.21
N ALA A 185 -11.00 -2.46 -1.41
CA ALA A 185 -10.67 -3.08 -2.69
C ALA A 185 -11.74 -4.09 -3.11
N THR A 186 -11.77 -5.27 -2.49
CA THR A 186 -12.63 -6.39 -2.90
C THR A 186 -14.12 -6.05 -2.77
N VAL A 187 -14.55 -5.45 -1.66
CA VAL A 187 -15.98 -5.17 -1.44
C VAL A 187 -16.48 -4.04 -2.34
N ILE A 188 -15.73 -2.93 -2.45
CA ILE A 188 -16.07 -1.85 -3.40
C ILE A 188 -16.11 -2.39 -4.83
N ALA A 189 -15.14 -3.22 -5.23
CA ALA A 189 -15.12 -3.80 -6.57
C ALA A 189 -16.32 -4.73 -6.82
N ALA A 190 -16.66 -5.59 -5.86
CA ALA A 190 -17.83 -6.46 -5.97
C ALA A 190 -19.14 -5.67 -6.06
N ASN A 191 -19.30 -4.64 -5.22
CA ASN A 191 -20.45 -3.74 -5.25
C ASN A 191 -20.54 -2.98 -6.58
N ALA A 192 -19.40 -2.53 -7.12
CA ALA A 192 -19.31 -1.87 -8.43
C ALA A 192 -19.62 -2.82 -9.59
N ALA A 193 -19.27 -4.11 -9.45
CA ALA A 193 -19.59 -5.18 -10.39
C ALA A 193 -21.04 -5.70 -10.28
N GLY A 194 -21.79 -5.25 -9.26
CA GLY A 194 -23.17 -5.65 -9.00
C GLY A 194 -23.32 -7.06 -8.43
N ILE A 195 -22.30 -7.56 -7.73
CA ILE A 195 -22.29 -8.92 -7.14
C ILE A 195 -21.98 -8.88 -5.63
N PRO A 196 -22.46 -9.86 -4.85
CA PRO A 196 -22.02 -10.02 -3.47
C PRO A 196 -20.52 -10.29 -3.38
N PHE A 197 -19.82 -9.62 -2.47
CA PHE A 197 -18.37 -9.83 -2.26
C PHE A 197 -18.02 -11.28 -1.88
N THR A 198 -18.98 -12.04 -1.36
CA THR A 198 -18.81 -13.45 -1.00
C THR A 198 -18.66 -14.38 -2.19
N GLN A 199 -19.06 -13.94 -3.40
CA GLN A 199 -18.80 -14.68 -4.64
C GLN A 199 -17.29 -14.65 -4.97
N GLY A 200 -16.75 -15.77 -5.43
CA GLY A 200 -15.31 -15.92 -5.73
C GLY A 200 -14.40 -16.10 -4.51
N MET A 201 -14.96 -16.24 -3.30
CA MET A 201 -14.18 -16.32 -2.06
C MET A 201 -13.18 -17.47 -2.05
N LEU A 202 -13.53 -18.63 -2.62
CA LEU A 202 -12.63 -19.79 -2.68
C LEU A 202 -11.32 -19.46 -3.42
N MET A 203 -11.41 -18.83 -4.59
CA MET A 203 -10.23 -18.47 -5.39
C MET A 203 -9.37 -17.42 -4.68
N ARG A 204 -10.00 -16.45 -4.02
CA ARG A 204 -9.29 -15.42 -3.25
C ARG A 204 -8.58 -16.00 -2.03
N VAL A 205 -9.24 -16.90 -1.28
CA VAL A 205 -8.63 -17.63 -0.16
C VAL A 205 -7.45 -18.48 -0.64
N LEU A 206 -7.57 -19.13 -1.79
CA LEU A 206 -6.48 -19.90 -2.39
C LEU A 206 -5.29 -19.01 -2.74
N LEU A 207 -5.53 -17.87 -3.41
CA LEU A 207 -4.49 -16.87 -3.70
C LEU A 207 -3.82 -16.36 -2.42
N LEU A 208 -4.61 -16.06 -1.39
CA LEU A 208 -4.12 -15.60 -0.10
C LEU A 208 -3.21 -16.64 0.55
N ILE A 209 -3.66 -17.88 0.70
CA ILE A 209 -2.91 -18.93 1.41
C ILE A 209 -1.65 -19.31 0.63
N VAL A 210 -1.77 -19.60 -0.66
CA VAL A 210 -0.64 -20.03 -1.49
C VAL A 210 0.36 -18.89 -1.64
N GLY A 211 -0.12 -17.68 -1.93
CA GLY A 211 0.69 -16.49 -2.02
C GLY A 211 1.41 -16.17 -0.70
N TYR A 212 0.72 -16.27 0.44
CA TYR A 212 1.31 -16.09 1.76
C TYR A 212 2.45 -17.08 2.00
N VAL A 213 2.24 -18.37 1.71
CA VAL A 213 3.29 -19.40 1.87
C VAL A 213 4.50 -19.09 0.98
N LEU A 214 4.29 -18.67 -0.26
CA LEU A 214 5.36 -18.28 -1.18
C LEU A 214 6.14 -17.07 -0.67
N CYS A 215 5.46 -16.02 -0.23
CA CYS A 215 6.08 -14.83 0.35
C CYS A 215 6.87 -15.16 1.62
N VAL A 216 6.29 -15.94 2.54
CA VAL A 216 6.97 -16.39 3.76
C VAL A 216 8.22 -17.20 3.42
N PHE A 217 8.10 -18.17 2.50
CA PHE A 217 9.25 -18.97 2.07
C PHE A 217 10.35 -18.09 1.46
N TRP A 218 9.96 -17.11 0.64
CA TRP A 218 10.88 -16.17 0.00
C TRP A 218 11.67 -15.34 1.03
N VAL A 219 10.96 -14.74 1.99
CA VAL A 219 11.58 -13.92 3.06
C VAL A 219 12.42 -14.80 3.98
N MET A 220 11.93 -15.97 4.40
CA MET A 220 12.66 -16.91 5.27
C MET A 220 13.94 -17.43 4.61
N ARG A 221 13.89 -17.77 3.32
CA ARG A 221 15.06 -18.18 2.54
C ARG A 221 16.12 -17.08 2.55
N TYR A 222 15.71 -15.83 2.31
CA TYR A 222 16.62 -14.69 2.35
C TYR A 222 17.16 -14.42 3.77
N ALA A 223 16.30 -14.46 4.78
CA ALA A 223 16.64 -14.25 6.18
C ALA A 223 17.69 -15.26 6.68
N ARG A 224 17.52 -16.55 6.37
CA ARG A 224 18.52 -17.58 6.69
C ARG A 224 19.84 -17.33 5.97
N LYS A 225 19.79 -16.93 4.69
CA LYS A 225 20.97 -16.62 3.89
C LYS A 225 21.78 -15.49 4.50
N VAL A 226 21.17 -14.35 4.82
CA VAL A 226 21.88 -13.18 5.37
C VAL A 226 22.32 -13.38 6.81
N ARG A 227 21.61 -14.21 7.58
CA ARG A 227 22.02 -14.54 8.95
C ARG A 227 23.26 -15.44 8.97
N ALA A 228 23.34 -16.40 8.04
CA ALA A 228 24.50 -17.29 7.90
C ALA A 228 25.69 -16.58 7.22
N HIS A 229 25.40 -15.74 6.23
CA HIS A 229 26.37 -15.05 5.38
C HIS A 229 25.99 -13.56 5.23
N PRO A 230 26.34 -12.70 6.22
CA PRO A 230 26.02 -11.28 6.20
C PRO A 230 26.53 -10.53 4.96
N GLU A 231 27.63 -10.99 4.38
CA GLU A 231 28.23 -10.49 3.14
C GLU A 231 27.34 -10.67 1.90
N LEU A 232 26.39 -11.62 1.96
CA LEU A 232 25.41 -11.87 0.89
C LEU A 232 24.14 -11.03 1.03
N SER A 233 24.06 -10.15 2.04
CA SER A 233 22.99 -9.17 2.16
C SER A 233 23.02 -8.20 0.99
N ILE A 234 21.83 -7.91 0.47
CA ILE A 234 21.64 -6.90 -0.59
C ILE A 234 21.99 -5.49 -0.09
N VAL A 235 22.05 -5.28 1.22
CA VAL A 235 22.45 -4.04 1.87
C VAL A 235 23.74 -4.20 2.69
N ALA A 236 24.60 -5.17 2.34
CA ALA A 236 25.85 -5.45 3.06
C ALA A 236 26.77 -4.22 3.19
N ASP A 237 26.93 -3.43 2.14
CA ASP A 237 27.70 -2.17 2.12
C ASP A 237 27.12 -1.06 3.00
N LYS A 238 25.87 -1.19 3.44
CA LYS A 238 25.18 -0.26 4.35
C LYS A 238 25.00 -0.82 5.75
N MET A 239 25.46 -2.04 6.00
CA MET A 239 25.10 -2.77 7.22
C MET A 239 25.68 -2.10 8.48
N GLU A 240 26.91 -1.58 8.42
CA GLU A 240 27.52 -0.85 9.54
C GLU A 240 26.77 0.46 9.83
N GLU A 241 26.50 1.25 8.79
CA GLU A 241 25.75 2.51 8.86
C GLU A 241 24.35 2.28 9.46
N ASN A 242 23.66 1.23 9.02
CA ASN A 242 22.34 0.87 9.51
C ASN A 242 22.40 0.35 10.95
N ARG A 243 23.41 -0.45 11.33
CA ARG A 243 23.60 -0.87 12.72
C ARG A 243 23.84 0.33 13.64
N ALA A 244 24.68 1.26 13.25
CA ALA A 244 24.91 2.48 14.01
C ALA A 244 23.62 3.30 14.18
N HIS A 245 22.82 3.42 13.14
CA HIS A 245 21.55 4.16 13.19
C HIS A 245 20.49 3.47 14.06
N PHE A 246 20.22 2.18 13.85
CA PHE A 246 19.11 1.47 14.53
C PHE A 246 19.49 0.87 15.89
N LEU A 247 20.77 0.59 16.12
CA LEU A 247 21.25 -0.06 17.35
C LEU A 247 22.24 0.81 18.13
N GLY A 248 22.86 1.84 17.52
CA GLY A 248 23.96 2.60 18.13
C GLY A 248 23.59 3.49 19.31
N ASN A 249 22.31 3.87 19.45
CA ASN A 249 21.80 4.61 20.62
C ASN A 249 21.34 3.70 21.77
N ARG A 250 21.50 2.37 21.67
CA ARG A 250 21.24 1.49 22.81
C ARG A 250 22.34 1.69 23.84
N ALA A 251 22.05 2.46 24.87
CA ALA A 251 22.87 2.45 26.07
C ALA A 251 23.04 0.99 26.51
N ASN A 252 24.27 0.56 26.83
CA ASN A 252 24.60 -0.79 27.34
C ASN A 252 23.90 -1.13 28.69
N THR A 253 22.92 -0.32 29.11
CA THR A 253 22.08 -0.49 30.28
C THR A 253 20.70 -0.96 29.84
N LEU A 254 20.31 -2.16 30.30
CA LEU A 254 18.99 -2.73 30.13
C LEU A 254 17.93 -1.68 30.49
N LEU A 255 17.06 -1.35 29.54
CA LEU A 255 15.96 -0.43 29.80
C LEU A 255 14.92 -1.15 30.67
N GLU A 256 14.77 -0.72 31.92
CA GLU A 256 13.80 -1.36 32.82
C GLU A 256 12.38 -1.29 32.23
N PHE A 257 11.67 -2.42 32.28
CA PHE A 257 10.31 -2.54 31.79
C PHE A 257 9.30 -2.01 32.84
N THR A 258 9.36 -0.70 33.07
CA THR A 258 8.57 0.00 34.08
C THR A 258 7.06 -0.11 33.83
N ALA A 259 6.26 0.13 34.87
CA ALA A 259 4.80 0.17 34.74
C ALA A 259 4.35 1.22 33.70
N THR A 260 5.02 2.37 33.64
CA THR A 260 4.76 3.41 32.64
C THR A 260 4.97 2.89 31.22
N ARG A 261 6.09 2.21 30.95
CA ARG A 261 6.36 1.63 29.62
C ARG A 261 5.36 0.53 29.25
N LYS A 262 4.88 -0.25 30.21
CA LYS A 262 3.78 -1.21 29.99
C LYS A 262 2.48 -0.51 29.56
N TRP A 263 2.11 0.59 30.24
CA TRP A 263 0.94 1.38 29.87
C TRP A 263 1.08 1.99 28.47
N VAL A 264 2.26 2.51 28.13
CA VAL A 264 2.53 3.03 26.77
C VAL A 264 2.35 1.94 25.71
N LEU A 265 2.90 0.74 25.94
CA LEU A 265 2.72 -0.39 25.01
C LEU A 265 1.27 -0.87 24.94
N LEU A 266 0.53 -0.82 26.04
CA LEU A 266 -0.89 -1.16 26.05
C LEU A 266 -1.71 -0.15 25.25
N ILE A 267 -1.45 1.15 25.40
CA ILE A 267 -2.10 2.21 24.62
C ILE A 267 -1.77 2.07 23.15
N PHE A 268 -0.51 1.75 22.84
CA PHE A 268 -0.09 1.45 21.48
C PHE A 268 -0.92 0.30 20.89
N ALA A 269 -0.96 -0.86 21.55
CA ALA A 269 -1.76 -2.00 21.07
C ALA A 269 -3.26 -1.68 20.98
N ALA A 270 -3.81 -0.97 21.96
CA ALA A 270 -5.21 -0.56 22.00
C ALA A 270 -5.57 0.39 20.86
N SER A 271 -4.69 1.34 20.50
CA SER A 271 -4.93 2.27 19.39
C SER A 271 -5.12 1.54 18.07
N PHE A 272 -4.29 0.53 17.77
CA PHE A 272 -4.46 -0.32 16.59
C PHE A 272 -5.72 -1.19 16.67
N ALA A 273 -6.04 -1.76 17.83
CA ALA A 273 -7.26 -2.57 17.98
C ALA A 273 -8.54 -1.73 17.75
N VAL A 274 -8.57 -0.51 18.30
CA VAL A 274 -9.68 0.44 18.11
C VAL A 274 -9.77 0.88 16.65
N MET A 275 -8.63 1.19 16.01
CA MET A 275 -8.59 1.50 14.58
C MET A 275 -9.17 0.35 13.74
N ILE A 276 -8.72 -0.89 13.96
CA ILE A 276 -9.19 -2.05 13.19
C ILE A 276 -10.70 -2.22 13.35
N TYR A 277 -11.22 -2.11 14.58
CA TYR A 277 -12.66 -2.19 14.83
C TYR A 277 -13.42 -1.03 14.19
N GLY A 278 -12.90 0.20 14.29
CA GLY A 278 -13.49 1.39 13.70
C GLY A 278 -13.65 1.27 12.18
N VAL A 279 -12.61 0.82 11.50
CA VAL A 279 -12.64 0.61 10.04
C VAL A 279 -13.55 -0.55 9.66
N ALA A 280 -13.40 -1.70 10.30
CA ALA A 280 -14.08 -2.92 9.90
C ALA A 280 -15.58 -2.94 10.26
N VAL A 281 -15.99 -2.21 11.29
CA VAL A 281 -17.35 -2.29 11.86
C VAL A 281 -18.06 -0.94 11.89
N LEU A 282 -17.38 0.15 12.27
CA LEU A 282 -18.01 1.46 12.45
C LEU A 282 -18.00 2.32 11.18
N GLY A 283 -17.34 1.86 10.11
CA GLY A 283 -17.23 2.60 8.84
C GLY A 283 -16.36 3.85 8.95
N TRP A 284 -15.41 3.87 9.89
CA TRP A 284 -14.49 4.99 10.05
C TRP A 284 -13.57 5.16 8.84
N TRP A 285 -13.23 6.42 8.56
CA TRP A 285 -12.27 6.80 7.53
C TRP A 285 -11.05 7.48 8.18
N MET A 286 -10.22 8.14 7.37
CA MET A 286 -8.93 8.70 7.78
C MET A 286 -9.03 9.71 8.92
N ALA A 287 -10.11 10.50 9.00
CA ALA A 287 -10.27 11.52 10.02
C ALA A 287 -10.47 10.92 11.42
N GLU A 288 -11.38 9.95 11.56
CA GLU A 288 -11.65 9.29 12.83
C GLU A 288 -10.43 8.50 13.32
N ILE A 289 -9.76 7.80 12.40
CA ILE A 289 -8.54 7.04 12.72
C ILE A 289 -7.41 7.99 13.17
N SER A 290 -7.24 9.12 12.48
CA SER A 290 -6.30 10.17 12.91
C SER A 290 -6.61 10.65 14.32
N GLY A 291 -7.89 10.83 14.65
CA GLY A 291 -8.35 11.21 15.99
C GLY A 291 -7.93 10.19 17.06
N VAL A 292 -8.01 8.88 16.78
CA VAL A 292 -7.55 7.83 17.69
C VAL A 292 -6.06 7.96 17.99
N PHE A 293 -5.22 8.09 16.97
CA PHE A 293 -3.78 8.18 17.16
C PHE A 293 -3.35 9.49 17.82
N LEU A 294 -4.02 10.59 17.51
CA LEU A 294 -3.79 11.86 18.19
C LEU A 294 -4.16 11.77 19.68
N ALA A 295 -5.33 11.21 20.00
CA ALA A 295 -5.75 10.99 21.38
C ALA A 295 -4.77 10.07 22.12
N ALA A 296 -4.34 8.97 21.48
CA ALA A 296 -3.35 8.06 22.04
C ALA A 296 -2.01 8.76 22.31
N ALA A 297 -1.53 9.62 21.39
CA ALA A 297 -0.32 10.40 21.58
C ALA A 297 -0.43 11.30 22.82
N ILE A 298 -1.52 12.06 22.94
CA ILE A 298 -1.78 12.94 24.08
C ILE A 298 -1.81 12.14 25.39
N ILE A 299 -2.52 11.01 25.42
CA ILE A 299 -2.59 10.14 26.61
C ILE A 299 -1.19 9.63 27.01
N VAL A 300 -0.37 9.22 26.03
CA VAL A 300 1.02 8.82 26.28
C VAL A 300 1.83 9.98 26.85
N GLY A 301 1.71 11.18 26.29
CA GLY A 301 2.38 12.39 26.79
C GLY A 301 2.03 12.70 28.24
N VAL A 302 0.75 12.55 28.61
CA VAL A 302 0.26 12.76 29.99
C VAL A 302 0.78 11.69 30.95
N ILE A 303 0.67 10.40 30.61
CA ILE A 303 1.10 9.29 31.47
C ILE A 303 2.62 9.30 31.70
N THR A 304 3.37 9.71 30.69
CA THR A 304 4.84 9.81 30.77
C THR A 304 5.32 11.11 31.39
N ARG A 305 4.41 12.07 31.65
CA ARG A 305 4.71 13.41 32.19
C ARG A 305 5.79 14.12 31.36
N MET A 306 5.69 14.03 30.03
CA MET A 306 6.70 14.52 29.11
C MET A 306 6.89 16.05 29.18
N GLY A 307 5.85 16.79 29.59
CA GLY A 307 5.81 18.25 29.50
C GLY A 307 5.34 18.71 28.11
N GLU A 308 4.72 19.89 28.02
CA GLU A 308 4.10 20.38 26.79
C GLU A 308 5.13 20.60 25.67
N GLU A 309 6.18 21.41 25.92
CA GLU A 309 7.21 21.71 24.92
C GLU A 309 7.90 20.45 24.37
N ALA A 310 8.23 19.51 25.25
CA ALA A 310 8.86 18.24 24.88
C ALA A 310 7.90 17.32 24.12
N PHE A 311 6.61 17.30 24.49
CA PHE A 311 5.59 16.55 23.75
C PHE A 311 5.41 17.13 22.35
N THR A 312 5.21 18.44 22.23
CA THR A 312 4.95 19.13 20.96
C THR A 312 6.14 18.97 20.01
N SER A 313 7.37 19.20 20.48
CA SER A 313 8.58 18.99 19.66
C SER A 313 8.72 17.54 19.21
N THR A 314 8.54 16.57 20.12
CA THR A 314 8.62 15.13 19.79
C THR A 314 7.56 14.70 18.78
N PHE A 315 6.33 15.21 18.90
CA PHE A 315 5.25 14.92 17.97
C PHE A 315 5.55 15.52 16.58
N ILE A 316 6.03 16.77 16.52
CA ILE A 316 6.40 17.41 15.25
C ILE A 316 7.56 16.69 14.58
N ASP A 317 8.58 16.28 15.35
CA ASP A 317 9.72 15.53 14.81
C ASP A 317 9.28 14.17 14.24
N GLY A 318 8.38 13.47 14.92
CA GLY A 318 7.80 12.22 14.39
C GLY A 318 6.99 12.44 13.12
N ALA A 319 6.19 13.51 13.04
CA ALA A 319 5.45 13.86 11.83
C ALA A 319 6.39 14.24 10.67
N ARG A 320 7.48 14.95 10.97
CA ARG A 320 8.52 15.35 10.00
C ARG A 320 9.16 14.13 9.33
N ASP A 321 9.40 13.05 10.06
CA ASP A 321 9.97 11.81 9.51
C ASP A 321 9.07 11.18 8.43
N LEU A 322 7.75 11.42 8.49
CA LEU A 322 6.78 10.93 7.51
C LEU A 322 6.33 11.98 6.48
N LEU A 323 6.81 13.22 6.56
CA LEU A 323 6.47 14.29 5.61
C LEU A 323 6.77 13.90 4.16
N GLY A 324 7.93 13.25 3.95
CA GLY A 324 8.30 12.79 2.62
C GLY A 324 7.34 11.72 2.06
N VAL A 325 6.68 10.95 2.90
CA VAL A 325 5.69 9.95 2.48
C VAL A 325 4.36 10.63 2.15
N ALA A 326 3.93 11.56 3.01
CA ALA A 326 2.71 12.35 2.81
C ALA A 326 2.72 13.14 1.49
N LEU A 327 3.85 13.72 1.10
CA LEU A 327 3.99 14.44 -0.17
C LEU A 327 3.95 13.51 -1.39
N ILE A 328 4.50 12.30 -1.29
CA ILE A 328 4.44 11.29 -2.36
C ILE A 328 2.99 10.95 -2.71
N ILE A 329 2.12 10.84 -1.71
CA ILE A 329 0.68 10.56 -1.89
C ILE A 329 0.02 11.61 -2.79
N GLY A 330 0.29 12.89 -2.51
CA GLY A 330 -0.20 14.02 -3.31
C GLY A 330 0.25 13.97 -4.76
N ILE A 331 1.57 13.80 -4.98
CA ILE A 331 2.15 13.74 -6.33
C ILE A 331 1.59 12.53 -7.08
N ALA A 332 1.49 11.37 -6.45
CA ALA A 332 0.95 10.16 -7.06
C ALA A 332 -0.52 10.34 -7.48
N ARG A 333 -1.35 10.99 -6.64
CA ARG A 333 -2.74 11.30 -6.98
C ARG A 333 -2.85 12.31 -8.12
N GLY A 334 -1.89 13.24 -8.23
CA GLY A 334 -1.79 14.20 -9.32
C GLY A 334 -1.73 13.58 -10.71
N ILE A 335 -1.23 12.35 -10.85
CA ILE A 335 -1.23 11.61 -12.12
C ILE A 335 -2.67 11.45 -12.64
N VAL A 336 -3.57 10.98 -11.78
CA VAL A 336 -4.98 10.75 -12.13
C VAL A 336 -5.69 12.08 -12.39
N VAL A 337 -5.37 13.13 -11.63
CA VAL A 337 -5.92 14.48 -11.87
C VAL A 337 -5.62 14.96 -13.29
N VAL A 338 -4.38 14.81 -13.76
CA VAL A 338 -4.00 15.19 -15.12
C VAL A 338 -4.72 14.34 -16.17
N MET A 339 -4.92 13.05 -15.90
CA MET A 339 -5.68 12.18 -16.81
C MET A 339 -7.16 12.57 -16.91
N ASP A 340 -7.79 12.85 -15.77
CA ASP A 340 -9.20 13.20 -15.66
C ASP A 340 -9.45 14.57 -16.29
N ASN A 341 -8.64 15.58 -15.95
CA ASN A 341 -8.71 16.92 -16.56
C ASN A 341 -8.34 16.90 -18.05
N GLY A 342 -7.52 15.92 -18.46
CA GLY A 342 -7.19 15.64 -19.85
C GLY A 342 -8.29 14.95 -20.64
N MET A 343 -9.36 14.49 -19.96
CA MET A 343 -10.45 13.71 -20.54
C MET A 343 -9.98 12.39 -21.20
N ILE A 344 -8.86 11.81 -20.73
CA ILE A 344 -8.28 10.58 -21.33
C ILE A 344 -8.54 9.33 -20.50
N THR A 345 -8.90 9.44 -19.22
CA THR A 345 -9.16 8.30 -18.33
C THR A 345 -10.21 7.35 -18.92
N HIS A 346 -11.34 7.91 -19.38
CA HIS A 346 -12.43 7.13 -19.97
C HIS A 346 -12.08 6.56 -21.35
N THR A 347 -11.24 7.24 -22.14
CA THR A 347 -10.75 6.70 -23.43
C THR A 347 -9.82 5.50 -23.22
N ILE A 348 -8.96 5.55 -22.20
CA ILE A 348 -8.11 4.40 -21.85
C ILE A 348 -8.98 3.22 -21.41
N LEU A 349 -10.01 3.47 -20.60
CA LEU A 349 -10.97 2.44 -20.19
C LEU A 349 -11.74 1.86 -21.39
N HIS A 350 -12.20 2.70 -22.31
CA HIS A 350 -12.89 2.25 -23.51
C HIS A 350 -11.98 1.43 -24.44
N SER A 351 -10.70 1.80 -24.52
CA SER A 351 -9.71 1.01 -25.25
C SER A 351 -9.49 -0.36 -24.60
N ALA A 352 -9.49 -0.43 -23.26
CA ALA A 352 -9.41 -1.68 -22.51
C ALA A 352 -10.64 -2.58 -22.76
N GLU A 353 -11.85 -2.00 -22.79
CA GLU A 353 -13.10 -2.69 -23.16
C GLU A 353 -12.99 -3.33 -24.54
N ASN A 354 -12.54 -2.57 -25.55
CA ASN A 354 -12.40 -3.07 -26.92
C ASN A 354 -11.37 -4.20 -27.04
N LEU A 355 -10.31 -4.18 -26.23
CA LEU A 355 -9.27 -5.21 -26.23
C LEU A 355 -9.76 -6.57 -25.69
N VAL A 356 -10.76 -6.56 -24.80
CA VAL A 356 -11.28 -7.80 -24.20
C VAL A 356 -12.53 -8.35 -24.89
N SER A 357 -13.19 -7.55 -25.73
CA SER A 357 -14.38 -7.95 -26.45
C SER A 357 -14.10 -9.09 -27.44
N GLY A 358 -14.94 -10.13 -27.44
CA GLY A 358 -14.84 -11.28 -28.34
C GLY A 358 -13.72 -12.28 -28.03
N LEU A 359 -13.00 -12.12 -26.92
CA LEU A 359 -11.97 -13.08 -26.49
C LEU A 359 -12.60 -14.35 -25.90
N SER A 360 -11.88 -15.47 -25.99
CA SER A 360 -12.26 -16.70 -25.30
C SER A 360 -12.11 -16.55 -23.78
N THR A 361 -12.87 -17.34 -23.02
CA THR A 361 -12.99 -17.27 -21.56
C THR A 361 -11.64 -17.17 -20.81
N THR A 362 -10.68 -18.04 -21.12
CA THR A 362 -9.34 -18.01 -20.51
C THR A 362 -8.48 -16.84 -20.96
N ILE A 363 -8.57 -16.44 -22.24
CA ILE A 363 -7.80 -15.30 -22.75
C ILE A 363 -8.35 -14.00 -22.17
N PHE A 364 -9.68 -13.85 -22.13
CA PHE A 364 -10.38 -12.72 -21.55
C PHE A 364 -9.89 -12.42 -20.13
N ILE A 365 -9.87 -13.41 -19.24
CA ILE A 365 -9.54 -13.16 -17.83
C ILE A 365 -8.06 -12.79 -17.63
N ASN A 366 -7.15 -13.37 -18.42
CA ASN A 366 -5.73 -13.04 -18.35
C ASN A 366 -5.42 -11.67 -18.97
N VAL A 367 -6.08 -11.31 -20.08
CA VAL A 367 -5.97 -9.96 -20.66
C VAL A 367 -6.55 -8.94 -19.69
N THR A 368 -7.68 -9.23 -19.05
CA THR A 368 -8.28 -8.39 -18.00
C THR A 368 -7.30 -8.17 -16.84
N TYR A 369 -6.65 -9.23 -16.35
CA TYR A 369 -5.61 -9.12 -15.33
C TYR A 369 -4.47 -8.16 -15.75
N TRP A 370 -3.95 -8.30 -16.97
CA TRP A 370 -2.87 -7.42 -17.46
C TRP A 370 -3.31 -5.98 -17.70
N LEU A 371 -4.55 -5.77 -18.15
CA LEU A 371 -5.14 -4.44 -18.24
C LEU A 371 -5.25 -3.79 -16.87
N GLU A 372 -5.71 -4.53 -15.86
CA GLU A 372 -5.77 -4.04 -14.48
C GLU A 372 -4.38 -3.80 -13.88
N VAL A 373 -3.34 -4.56 -14.26
CA VAL A 373 -1.95 -4.27 -13.87
C VAL A 373 -1.52 -2.92 -14.45
N LEU A 374 -1.82 -2.66 -15.72
CA LEU A 374 -1.49 -1.38 -16.36
C LEU A 374 -2.27 -0.22 -15.72
N LEU A 375 -3.58 -0.39 -15.55
CA LEU A 375 -4.45 0.63 -14.98
C LEU A 375 -4.12 0.91 -13.52
N SER A 376 -3.75 -0.09 -12.73
CA SER A 376 -3.31 0.10 -11.33
C SER A 376 -1.98 0.84 -11.22
N PHE A 377 -1.14 0.81 -12.24
CA PHE A 377 0.06 1.65 -12.27
C PHE A 377 -0.27 3.12 -12.52
N LEU A 378 -1.26 3.39 -13.40
CA LEU A 378 -1.72 4.74 -13.75
C LEU A 378 -2.66 5.36 -12.71
N VAL A 379 -3.47 4.52 -12.05
CA VAL A 379 -4.46 4.88 -11.03
C VAL A 379 -4.03 4.22 -9.71
N PRO A 380 -3.19 4.89 -8.90
CA PRO A 380 -2.58 4.28 -7.71
C PRO A 380 -3.57 3.93 -6.58
N SER A 381 -4.81 4.41 -6.66
CA SER A 381 -5.85 4.15 -5.68
C SER A 381 -6.59 2.87 -6.05
N SER A 382 -6.49 1.83 -5.21
CA SER A 382 -7.27 0.59 -5.39
C SER A 382 -8.77 0.91 -5.44
N SER A 383 -9.32 1.58 -4.43
CA SER A 383 -10.74 1.92 -4.39
C SER A 383 -11.18 2.79 -5.59
N GLY A 384 -10.36 3.76 -6.01
CA GLY A 384 -10.61 4.58 -7.18
C GLY A 384 -10.62 3.77 -8.48
N LEU A 385 -9.66 2.86 -8.64
CA LEU A 385 -9.59 1.96 -9.79
C LEU A 385 -10.81 1.03 -9.86
N ALA A 386 -11.22 0.45 -8.73
CA ALA A 386 -12.41 -0.39 -8.66
C ALA A 386 -13.70 0.34 -9.11
N VAL A 387 -13.89 1.58 -8.63
CA VAL A 387 -15.05 2.41 -9.01
C VAL A 387 -15.03 2.77 -10.50
N LEU A 388 -13.84 2.95 -11.07
CA LEU A 388 -13.64 3.26 -12.47
C LEU A 388 -13.89 2.05 -13.38
N THR A 389 -13.27 0.90 -13.10
CA THR A 389 -13.19 -0.21 -14.08
C THR A 389 -14.31 -1.23 -13.95
N MET A 390 -14.74 -1.59 -12.74
CA MET A 390 -15.71 -2.68 -12.53
C MET A 390 -17.07 -2.45 -13.20
N PRO A 391 -17.65 -1.23 -13.25
CA PRO A 391 -18.91 -0.98 -13.95
C PRO A 391 -18.85 -1.25 -15.46
N ILE A 392 -17.65 -1.24 -16.04
CA ILE A 392 -17.41 -1.51 -17.47
C ILE A 392 -16.91 -2.94 -17.68
N MET A 393 -15.86 -3.34 -16.96
CA MET A 393 -15.18 -4.63 -17.16
C MET A 393 -16.00 -5.82 -16.66
N ALA A 394 -16.79 -5.66 -15.58
CA ALA A 394 -17.57 -6.77 -15.05
C ALA A 394 -18.71 -7.20 -15.99
N PRO A 395 -19.53 -6.30 -16.56
CA PRO A 395 -20.52 -6.69 -17.58
C PRO A 395 -19.91 -7.36 -18.82
N LEU A 396 -18.66 -7.04 -19.20
CA LEU A 396 -17.99 -7.69 -20.34
C LEU A 396 -17.71 -9.17 -20.08
N ALA A 397 -17.57 -9.57 -18.82
CA ALA A 397 -17.39 -10.97 -18.44
C ALA A 397 -18.56 -11.85 -18.91
N ASP A 398 -19.79 -11.30 -18.87
CA ASP A 398 -20.99 -12.02 -19.27
C ASP A 398 -20.94 -12.44 -20.76
N PHE A 399 -20.36 -11.60 -21.61
CA PHE A 399 -20.17 -11.88 -23.04
C PHE A 399 -19.03 -12.87 -23.32
N ALA A 400 -18.03 -12.93 -22.44
CA ALA A 400 -16.93 -13.88 -22.51
C ALA A 400 -17.23 -15.22 -21.80
N HIS A 401 -18.45 -15.38 -21.26
CA HIS A 401 -18.86 -16.50 -20.43
C HIS A 401 -17.97 -16.70 -19.18
N VAL A 402 -17.52 -15.59 -18.59
CA VAL A 402 -16.70 -15.55 -17.37
C VAL A 402 -17.54 -14.99 -16.24
N GLN A 403 -17.43 -15.56 -15.04
CA GLN A 403 -18.15 -15.03 -13.89
C GLN A 403 -17.55 -13.68 -13.44
N ARG A 404 -18.40 -12.72 -13.09
CA ARG A 404 -17.97 -11.36 -12.71
C ARG A 404 -17.05 -11.33 -11.48
N ASP A 405 -17.16 -12.30 -10.57
CA ASP A 405 -16.28 -12.40 -9.39
C ASP A 405 -14.83 -12.74 -9.75
N LEU A 406 -14.60 -13.39 -10.90
CA LEU A 406 -13.26 -13.60 -11.43
C LEU A 406 -12.67 -12.29 -11.94
N VAL A 407 -13.46 -11.39 -12.55
CA VAL A 407 -13.00 -10.05 -12.93
C VAL A 407 -12.59 -9.25 -11.69
N VAL A 408 -13.39 -9.29 -10.63
CA VAL A 408 -13.03 -8.69 -9.33
C VAL A 408 -11.73 -9.30 -8.79
N THR A 409 -11.57 -10.62 -8.90
CA THR A 409 -10.35 -11.34 -8.46
C THR A 409 -9.13 -10.95 -9.30
N ALA A 410 -9.30 -10.78 -10.62
CA ALA A 410 -8.25 -10.32 -11.52
C ALA A 410 -7.81 -8.90 -11.17
N TYR A 411 -8.77 -7.99 -10.98
CA TYR A 411 -8.51 -6.62 -10.55
C TYR A 411 -7.74 -6.55 -9.22
N GLN A 412 -8.22 -7.22 -8.16
CA GLN A 412 -7.57 -7.10 -6.85
C GLN A 412 -6.16 -7.70 -6.86
N SER A 413 -5.94 -8.79 -7.60
CA SER A 413 -4.66 -9.48 -7.64
C SER A 413 -3.66 -8.72 -8.52
N ALA A 414 -4.14 -8.07 -9.59
CA ALA A 414 -3.36 -7.15 -10.41
C ALA A 414 -2.93 -5.91 -9.60
N SER A 415 -3.89 -5.25 -8.94
CA SER A 415 -3.64 -4.11 -8.06
C SER A 415 -2.67 -4.48 -6.93
N GLY A 416 -2.86 -5.64 -6.31
CA GLY A 416 -1.96 -6.16 -5.29
C GLY A 416 -0.51 -6.32 -5.76
N ILE A 417 -0.29 -6.87 -6.96
CA ILE A 417 1.06 -7.01 -7.54
C ILE A 417 1.72 -5.65 -7.75
N VAL A 418 0.99 -4.69 -8.32
CA VAL A 418 1.51 -3.35 -8.58
C VAL A 418 1.86 -2.65 -7.26
N ASN A 419 1.00 -2.78 -6.25
CA ASN A 419 1.19 -2.17 -4.93
C ASN A 419 2.38 -2.72 -4.14
N LEU A 420 2.98 -3.84 -4.55
CA LEU A 420 4.24 -4.34 -3.98
C LEU A 420 5.47 -3.59 -4.49
N ILE A 421 5.39 -2.93 -5.64
CA ILE A 421 6.57 -2.34 -6.30
C ILE A 421 6.43 -0.91 -6.76
N THR A 422 5.21 -0.41 -6.93
CA THR A 422 5.03 0.87 -7.61
C THR A 422 5.63 2.02 -6.81
N PRO A 423 6.39 2.93 -7.43
CA PRO A 423 6.93 4.10 -6.76
C PRO A 423 5.84 5.12 -6.39
N THR A 424 4.61 4.94 -6.91
CA THR A 424 3.41 5.68 -6.51
C THR A 424 2.85 5.22 -5.15
N SER A 425 3.28 4.05 -4.65
CA SER A 425 2.85 3.53 -3.36
C SER A 425 3.66 4.17 -2.25
N ALA A 426 2.97 4.98 -1.44
CA ALA A 426 3.52 5.61 -0.25
C ALA A 426 4.06 4.57 0.74
N VAL A 427 3.45 3.39 0.81
CA VAL A 427 3.86 2.30 1.72
C VAL A 427 5.16 1.66 1.26
N VAL A 428 5.30 1.37 -0.04
CA VAL A 428 6.55 0.84 -0.60
C VAL A 428 7.67 1.84 -0.38
N MET A 429 7.47 3.10 -0.80
CA MET A 429 8.52 4.11 -0.72
C MET A 429 8.84 4.50 0.72
N GLY A 430 7.82 4.71 1.55
CA GLY A 430 7.95 5.07 2.95
C GLY A 430 8.56 3.94 3.78
N GLY A 431 8.05 2.72 3.66
CA GLY A 431 8.56 1.57 4.39
C GLY A 431 10.03 1.27 4.07
N LEU A 432 10.41 1.33 2.79
CA LEU A 432 11.81 1.15 2.38
C LEU A 432 12.70 2.31 2.83
N ALA A 433 12.19 3.55 2.84
CA ALA A 433 12.92 4.70 3.35
C ALA A 433 13.18 4.57 4.86
N ILE A 434 12.16 4.22 5.65
CA ILE A 434 12.27 3.95 7.10
C ILE A 434 13.26 2.82 7.34
N ALA A 435 13.20 1.74 6.57
CA ALA A 435 14.13 0.62 6.70
C ALA A 435 15.54 0.89 6.10
N ARG A 436 15.75 2.06 5.50
CA ARG A 436 16.99 2.45 4.80
C ARG A 436 17.42 1.45 3.73
N VAL A 437 16.45 0.86 3.03
CA VAL A 437 16.65 -0.07 1.91
C VAL A 437 16.51 0.67 0.59
N PRO A 438 17.54 0.69 -0.28
CA PRO A 438 17.42 1.33 -1.59
C PRO A 438 16.36 0.64 -2.47
N TYR A 439 15.40 1.43 -2.97
CA TYR A 439 14.28 0.94 -3.80
C TYR A 439 14.71 0.04 -4.97
N VAL A 440 15.73 0.45 -5.73
CA VAL A 440 16.24 -0.35 -6.87
C VAL A 440 16.74 -1.73 -6.46
N ARG A 441 17.33 -1.82 -5.27
CA ARG A 441 17.83 -3.09 -4.75
C ARG A 441 16.69 -3.98 -4.27
N TYR A 442 15.69 -3.39 -3.64
CA TYR A 442 14.44 -4.07 -3.33
C TYR A 442 13.78 -4.61 -4.59
N LEU A 443 13.58 -3.79 -5.64
CA LEU A 443 12.99 -4.22 -6.91
C LEU A 443 13.69 -5.42 -7.50
N LYS A 444 15.02 -5.38 -7.61
CA LYS A 444 15.82 -6.50 -8.15
C LYS A 444 15.65 -7.78 -7.32
N TRP A 445 15.51 -7.63 -6.00
CA TRP A 445 15.32 -8.75 -5.10
C TRP A 445 13.91 -9.33 -5.17
N VAL A 446 12.88 -8.50 -5.22
CA VAL A 446 11.48 -8.97 -5.23
C VAL A 446 11.05 -9.42 -6.63
N ALA A 447 11.70 -8.99 -7.71
CA ALA A 447 11.30 -9.30 -9.09
C ALA A 447 11.05 -10.80 -9.38
N PRO A 448 11.90 -11.76 -8.94
CA PRO A 448 11.61 -13.18 -9.15
C PRO A 448 10.35 -13.64 -8.39
N LEU A 449 10.10 -13.10 -7.20
CA LEU A 449 8.87 -13.39 -6.45
C LEU A 449 7.64 -12.83 -7.18
N LEU A 450 7.72 -11.63 -7.74
CA LEU A 450 6.62 -11.05 -8.52
C LEU A 450 6.25 -11.93 -9.70
N LEU A 451 7.25 -12.44 -10.43
CA LEU A 451 7.01 -13.38 -11.52
C LEU A 451 6.26 -14.63 -11.02
N ILE A 452 6.69 -15.20 -9.89
CA ILE A 452 6.02 -16.37 -9.28
C ILE A 452 4.56 -16.02 -8.91
N LEU A 453 4.32 -14.87 -8.29
CA LEU A 453 2.97 -14.44 -7.89
C LEU A 453 2.09 -14.11 -9.10
N THR A 454 2.64 -13.49 -10.14
CA THR A 454 1.92 -13.25 -11.41
C THR A 454 1.52 -14.57 -12.06
N LEU A 455 2.42 -15.55 -12.12
CA LEU A 455 2.11 -16.89 -12.64
C LEU A 455 1.05 -17.60 -11.79
N LEU A 456 1.11 -17.45 -10.46
CA LEU A 456 0.07 -17.95 -9.55
C LEU A 456 -1.29 -17.31 -9.89
N ASN A 457 -1.35 -15.97 -9.99
CA ASN A 457 -2.57 -15.24 -10.32
C ASN A 457 -3.16 -15.72 -11.65
N MET A 458 -2.34 -15.73 -12.70
CA MET A 458 -2.77 -16.18 -14.04
C MET A 458 -3.26 -17.62 -14.02
N THR A 459 -2.60 -18.51 -13.28
CA THR A 459 -3.00 -19.92 -13.17
C THR A 459 -4.34 -20.06 -12.48
N VAL A 460 -4.52 -19.41 -11.32
CA VAL A 460 -5.78 -19.47 -10.57
C VAL A 460 -6.94 -18.86 -11.35
N LEU A 461 -6.71 -17.72 -12.01
CA LEU A 461 -7.70 -17.09 -12.87
C LEU A 461 -8.07 -17.97 -14.06
N SER A 462 -7.09 -18.61 -14.71
CA SER A 462 -7.33 -19.52 -15.84
C SER A 462 -8.12 -20.75 -15.42
N ILE A 463 -7.79 -21.35 -14.28
CA ILE A 463 -8.54 -22.49 -13.72
C ILE A 463 -9.97 -22.04 -13.38
N GLY A 464 -10.13 -20.92 -12.70
CA GLY A 464 -11.44 -20.39 -12.34
C GLY A 464 -12.31 -20.10 -13.57
N ALA A 465 -11.71 -19.60 -14.65
CA ALA A 465 -12.41 -19.34 -15.91
C ALA A 465 -12.80 -20.61 -16.69
N MET A 466 -12.17 -21.76 -16.42
CA MET A 466 -12.48 -23.03 -17.07
C MET A 466 -13.50 -23.88 -16.31
N MET A 467 -13.79 -23.51 -15.07
CA MET A 467 -14.80 -24.14 -14.20
C MET A 467 -16.15 -23.46 -14.40
#